data_AF-A0A0D3LB73-F1
#
_entry.id   AF-A0A0D3LB73-F1
#
_cell.length_a   1.000
_cell.length_b   1.000
_cell.length_c   1.000
_cell.angle_alpha   90.00
_cell.angle_beta   90.00
_cell.angle_gamma   90.00
#
_symmetry.space_group_name_H-M   'P 1'
#
loop_
_entity.id
_entity.type
_entity.pdbx_description
1 polymer ?
#
loop_
_entity_poly.entity_id
_entity_poly.type
_entity_poly.pdbx_seq_one_letter_code
_entity_poly.pdbx_strand_id
1 'polypeptide(L)'
;MSYEITDTEREYFGLEPIGSNWEKVAFKGDAYRPDSTLYYEGDTIKRHIVSKEDQYAEYQYNERTKDRAVLLPKTGKGKEKKLTASVLEQRQPTGVYLSVDNSGLSIGNYTTQTTFYSTFWEKGRHSEKEPIPAVIDSFIKQSPETHMEEISRFKASKRKNIKYIAGDYFRFKLNRAEYGFGRLLLDVNKLRKKGLLPHGHGLSLLMGPPLIVQLFSFKSKEKDVAIEVLDKQPKLPSDVMMDNLLLYGEYEVFGHRAIREEELDFPISYGRAIDQTSNILSLGSVSEVFNSSSKTTFATKGTINLMYSSFKCKLTTPFSDSVLKSV
;
A
#
# COMPACT_ATOMS: atom_id res chain seq x y z
N MET A 1 16.44 -9.00 -26.87
CA MET A 1 16.38 -10.31 -26.18
C MET A 1 15.57 -10.11 -24.90
N SER A 2 14.67 -11.02 -24.55
CA SER A 2 13.96 -10.96 -23.27
C SER A 2 14.93 -11.38 -22.15
N TYR A 3 15.20 -10.48 -21.21
CA TYR A 3 16.03 -10.77 -20.04
C TYR A 3 15.30 -11.72 -19.09
N GLU A 4 16.00 -12.68 -18.48
CA GLU A 4 15.42 -13.59 -17.50
C GLU A 4 16.45 -13.84 -16.41
N ILE A 5 16.00 -13.78 -15.15
CA ILE A 5 16.87 -14.04 -14.01
C ILE A 5 17.12 -15.55 -13.85
N THR A 6 18.30 -15.87 -13.35
CA THR A 6 18.76 -17.20 -12.97
C THR A 6 18.12 -17.65 -11.66
N ASP A 7 18.16 -18.95 -11.38
CA ASP A 7 17.66 -19.47 -10.10
C ASP A 7 18.47 -18.97 -8.90
N THR A 8 19.77 -18.73 -9.06
CA THR A 8 20.60 -18.09 -8.03
C THR A 8 20.13 -16.65 -7.74
N GLU A 9 19.77 -15.88 -8.77
CA GLU A 9 19.18 -14.55 -8.56
C GLU A 9 17.79 -14.64 -7.91
N ARG A 10 16.95 -15.63 -8.29
CA ARG A 10 15.62 -15.85 -7.69
C ARG A 10 15.66 -16.01 -6.17
N GLU A 11 16.70 -16.63 -5.64
CA GLU A 11 16.89 -16.80 -4.20
C GLU A 11 16.95 -15.45 -3.47
N TYR A 12 17.63 -14.44 -4.03
CA TYR A 12 17.68 -13.09 -3.47
C TYR A 12 16.32 -12.40 -3.47
N PHE A 13 15.41 -12.80 -4.34
CA PHE A 13 14.05 -12.26 -4.41
C PHE A 13 13.02 -13.10 -3.68
N GLY A 14 13.42 -14.23 -3.07
CA GLY A 14 12.50 -15.15 -2.40
C GLY A 14 11.58 -15.91 -3.36
N LEU A 15 11.92 -15.93 -4.65
CA LEU A 15 11.17 -16.64 -5.68
C LEU A 15 11.56 -18.13 -5.68
N GLU A 16 10.61 -19.02 -5.91
CA GLU A 16 10.94 -20.44 -6.15
C GLU A 16 11.74 -20.61 -7.45
N PRO A 17 12.74 -21.52 -7.47
CA PRO A 17 13.45 -21.86 -8.70
C PRO A 17 12.48 -22.45 -9.75
N ILE A 18 12.88 -22.38 -11.01
CA ILE A 18 12.13 -23.05 -12.09
C ILE A 18 12.42 -24.55 -12.01
N GLY A 19 11.37 -25.37 -11.87
CA GLY A 19 11.52 -26.82 -11.83
C GLY A 19 12.16 -27.35 -13.11
N SER A 20 13.10 -28.30 -13.00
CA SER A 20 13.81 -28.87 -14.15
C SER A 20 12.90 -29.61 -15.14
N ASN A 21 11.72 -30.04 -14.67
CA ASN A 21 10.67 -30.68 -15.45
C ASN A 21 9.61 -29.69 -15.97
N TRP A 22 9.77 -28.38 -15.72
CA TRP A 22 8.79 -27.40 -16.16
C TRP A 22 9.02 -27.00 -17.60
N GLU A 23 7.93 -26.91 -18.36
CA GLU A 23 7.97 -26.55 -19.77
C GLU A 23 7.71 -25.06 -19.95
N LYS A 24 8.62 -24.40 -20.67
CA LYS A 24 8.55 -22.98 -21.02
C LYS A 24 7.69 -22.78 -22.27
N VAL A 25 6.58 -22.06 -22.14
CA VAL A 25 5.62 -21.82 -23.23
C VAL A 25 5.42 -20.33 -23.43
N ALA A 26 5.58 -19.86 -24.68
CA ALA A 26 5.26 -18.48 -25.05
C ALA A 26 3.75 -18.23 -24.89
N PHE A 27 3.40 -17.13 -24.25
CA PHE A 27 2.02 -16.78 -23.95
C PHE A 27 1.68 -15.40 -24.49
N LYS A 28 0.81 -15.40 -25.51
CA LYS A 28 0.43 -14.20 -26.23
C LYS A 28 -0.43 -13.28 -25.34
N GLY A 29 -0.06 -12.01 -25.34
CA GLY A 29 -0.78 -10.94 -24.68
C GLY A 29 -2.04 -10.51 -25.44
N ASP A 30 -2.50 -9.30 -25.13
CA ASP A 30 -3.63 -8.64 -25.79
C ASP A 30 -3.34 -7.13 -25.94
N ALA A 31 -4.34 -6.33 -26.34
CA ALA A 31 -4.18 -4.89 -26.54
C ALA A 31 -3.66 -4.13 -25.30
N TYR A 32 -3.85 -4.68 -24.10
CA TYR A 32 -3.49 -4.06 -22.83
C TYR A 32 -2.39 -4.83 -22.08
N ARG A 33 -2.11 -6.08 -22.46
CA ARG A 33 -1.20 -6.98 -21.75
C ARG A 33 -0.04 -7.40 -22.64
N PRO A 34 1.20 -7.38 -22.12
CA PRO A 34 2.38 -7.92 -22.80
C PRO A 34 2.21 -9.35 -23.30
N ASP A 35 2.94 -9.68 -24.36
CA ASP A 35 3.43 -11.05 -24.53
C ASP A 35 4.31 -11.43 -23.33
N SER A 36 4.23 -12.69 -22.93
CA SER A 36 4.85 -13.19 -21.71
C SER A 36 5.19 -14.67 -21.84
N THR A 37 5.74 -15.25 -20.79
CA THR A 37 6.08 -16.67 -20.74
C THR A 37 5.39 -17.35 -19.57
N LEU A 38 4.85 -18.54 -19.80
CA LEU A 38 4.30 -19.41 -18.77
C LEU A 38 5.18 -20.65 -18.62
N TYR A 39 5.43 -21.05 -17.37
CA TYR A 39 6.04 -22.34 -17.07
C TYR A 39 4.99 -23.32 -16.56
N TYR A 40 4.99 -24.51 -17.15
CA TYR A 40 4.03 -25.56 -16.87
C TYR A 40 4.68 -26.77 -16.21
N GLU A 41 4.05 -27.28 -15.16
CA GLU A 41 4.29 -28.62 -14.64
C GLU A 41 3.13 -29.52 -15.08
N GLY A 42 3.34 -30.30 -16.15
CA GLY A 42 2.24 -30.98 -16.83
C GLY A 42 1.23 -29.99 -17.40
N ASP A 43 0.00 -29.99 -16.88
CA ASP A 43 -1.08 -29.06 -17.22
C ASP A 43 -1.30 -27.96 -16.16
N THR A 44 -0.38 -27.78 -15.23
CA THR A 44 -0.50 -26.75 -14.18
C THR A 44 0.44 -25.59 -14.47
N ILE A 45 -0.08 -24.36 -14.52
CA ILE A 45 0.72 -23.13 -14.60
C ILE A 45 1.37 -22.89 -13.23
N LYS A 46 2.70 -22.84 -13.20
CA LYS A 46 3.49 -22.64 -11.98
C LYS A 46 4.11 -21.25 -11.90
N ARG A 47 4.52 -20.69 -13.04
CA ARG A 47 5.17 -19.38 -13.12
C ARG A 47 4.64 -18.62 -14.33
N HIS A 48 4.52 -17.31 -14.18
CA HIS A 48 4.28 -16.35 -15.24
C HIS A 48 5.36 -15.28 -15.20
N ILE A 49 6.06 -15.09 -16.32
CA ILE A 49 7.13 -14.10 -16.47
C ILE A 49 6.76 -13.12 -17.57
N VAL A 50 6.72 -11.84 -17.22
CA VAL A 50 6.68 -10.72 -18.16
C VAL A 50 8.09 -10.17 -18.26
N SER A 51 8.66 -10.14 -19.47
CA SER A 51 10.01 -9.61 -19.69
C SER A 51 10.04 -8.76 -20.95
N LYS A 52 10.20 -7.45 -20.74
CA LYS A 52 10.37 -6.40 -21.74
C LYS A 52 11.62 -5.58 -21.41
N GLU A 53 11.94 -4.63 -22.28
CA GLU A 53 13.05 -3.69 -22.07
C GLU A 53 12.86 -2.83 -20.82
N ASP A 54 11.63 -2.44 -20.50
CA ASP A 54 11.28 -1.50 -19.41
C ASP A 54 10.43 -2.13 -18.30
N GLN A 55 10.12 -3.42 -18.40
CA GLN A 55 9.36 -4.16 -17.39
C GLN A 55 9.87 -5.60 -17.24
N TYR A 56 10.10 -6.01 -15.99
CA TYR A 56 10.26 -7.39 -15.59
C TYR A 56 9.32 -7.71 -14.44
N ALA A 57 8.54 -8.78 -14.57
CA ALA A 57 7.70 -9.24 -13.48
C ALA A 57 7.61 -10.77 -13.45
N GLU A 58 7.70 -11.34 -12.24
CA GLU A 58 7.51 -12.77 -11.99
C GLU A 58 6.39 -13.01 -10.98
N TYR A 59 5.43 -13.83 -11.38
CA TYR A 59 4.29 -14.23 -10.56
C TYR A 59 4.26 -15.74 -10.39
N GLN A 60 4.01 -16.20 -9.17
CA GLN A 60 3.84 -17.61 -8.88
C GLN A 60 2.36 -17.99 -8.89
N TYR A 61 2.08 -19.12 -9.55
CA TYR A 61 0.74 -19.68 -9.71
C TYR A 61 0.73 -21.16 -9.31
N ASN A 62 -0.48 -21.68 -9.16
CA ASN A 62 -0.73 -23.11 -9.10
C ASN A 62 -2.09 -23.40 -9.77
N GLU A 63 -2.24 -22.90 -10.99
CA GLU A 63 -3.52 -22.91 -11.71
C GLU A 63 -3.58 -24.09 -12.68
N ARG A 64 -4.57 -24.96 -12.50
CA ARG A 64 -4.77 -26.12 -13.37
C ARG A 64 -5.42 -25.72 -14.68
N THR A 65 -4.97 -26.34 -15.75
CA THR A 65 -5.55 -26.21 -17.08
C THR A 65 -6.01 -27.56 -17.60
N LYS A 66 -6.81 -27.53 -18.66
CA LYS A 66 -7.11 -28.67 -19.51
C LYS A 66 -6.46 -28.38 -20.86
N ASP A 67 -5.57 -29.28 -21.28
CA ASP A 67 -4.81 -29.20 -22.54
C ASP A 67 -4.09 -27.85 -22.72
N ARG A 68 -3.74 -27.18 -21.62
CA ARG A 68 -3.12 -25.84 -21.57
C ARG A 68 -3.88 -24.72 -22.30
N ALA A 69 -5.11 -24.98 -22.73
CA ALA A 69 -5.94 -24.05 -23.49
C ALA A 69 -7.13 -23.53 -22.66
N VAL A 70 -7.53 -24.27 -21.62
CA VAL A 70 -8.69 -23.96 -20.79
C VAL A 70 -8.28 -23.92 -19.33
N LEU A 71 -8.54 -22.81 -18.66
CA LEU A 71 -8.27 -22.62 -17.25
C LEU A 71 -9.42 -23.17 -16.41
N LEU A 72 -9.11 -24.09 -15.50
CA LEU A 72 -10.09 -24.76 -14.66
C LEU A 72 -10.51 -23.89 -13.45
N PRO A 73 -11.72 -24.07 -12.90
CA PRO A 73 -12.13 -23.37 -11.68
C PRO A 73 -11.35 -23.86 -10.44
N LYS A 74 -10.92 -22.93 -9.56
CA LYS A 74 -10.14 -23.25 -8.35
C LYS A 74 -10.82 -24.25 -7.41
N THR A 75 -12.13 -24.12 -7.24
CA THR A 75 -12.93 -24.93 -6.30
C THR A 75 -13.57 -26.16 -6.96
N GLY A 76 -13.25 -26.44 -8.23
CA GLY A 76 -13.95 -27.46 -9.05
C GLY A 76 -15.41 -27.10 -9.40
N LYS A 77 -16.00 -26.11 -8.71
CA LYS A 77 -17.33 -25.58 -8.96
C LYS A 77 -17.19 -24.21 -9.63
N GLY A 78 -17.40 -24.14 -10.93
CA GLY A 78 -17.33 -22.90 -11.69
C GLY A 78 -17.26 -23.13 -13.19
N LYS A 79 -17.32 -22.04 -13.96
CA LYS A 79 -17.18 -22.11 -15.41
C LYS A 79 -15.71 -22.22 -15.78
N GLU A 80 -15.41 -23.19 -16.63
CA GLU A 80 -14.17 -23.24 -17.39
C GLU A 80 -14.07 -22.00 -18.27
N LYS A 81 -12.86 -21.46 -18.41
CA LYS A 81 -12.60 -20.28 -19.24
C LYS A 81 -11.44 -20.59 -20.17
N LYS A 82 -11.54 -20.17 -21.43
CA LYS A 82 -10.39 -20.19 -22.34
C LYS A 82 -9.24 -19.40 -21.70
N LEU A 83 -8.04 -19.98 -21.71
CA LEU A 83 -6.84 -19.34 -21.20
C LEU A 83 -6.45 -18.20 -22.14
N THR A 84 -6.54 -16.97 -21.63
CA THR A 84 -6.09 -15.74 -22.28
C THR A 84 -5.41 -14.86 -21.24
N ALA A 85 -4.61 -13.88 -21.66
CA ALA A 85 -3.91 -12.97 -20.74
C ALA A 85 -4.88 -12.30 -19.73
N SER A 86 -6.01 -11.77 -20.22
CA SER A 86 -7.06 -11.20 -19.36
C SER A 86 -7.69 -12.19 -18.38
N VAL A 87 -7.88 -13.45 -18.79
CA VAL A 87 -8.45 -14.49 -17.91
C VAL A 87 -7.44 -14.92 -16.84
N LEU A 88 -6.16 -14.98 -17.18
CA LEU A 88 -5.10 -15.33 -16.23
C LEU A 88 -4.90 -14.24 -15.17
N GLU A 89 -4.91 -12.96 -15.56
CA GLU A 89 -4.77 -11.83 -14.61
C GLU A 89 -5.90 -11.77 -13.56
N GLN A 90 -7.10 -12.30 -13.87
CA GLN A 90 -8.18 -12.44 -12.89
C GLN A 90 -7.88 -13.50 -11.82
N ARG A 91 -6.86 -14.35 -12.03
CA ARG A 91 -6.41 -15.29 -11.01
C ARG A 91 -5.46 -14.56 -10.08
N GLN A 92 -5.79 -14.59 -8.80
CA GLN A 92 -4.85 -14.12 -7.79
C GLN A 92 -3.63 -15.05 -7.74
N PRO A 93 -2.41 -14.52 -7.99
CA PRO A 93 -1.18 -15.26 -7.78
C PRO A 93 -0.99 -15.58 -6.30
N THR A 94 0.03 -16.37 -5.99
CA THR A 94 0.34 -16.79 -4.64
C THR A 94 1.82 -16.60 -4.34
N GLY A 95 2.18 -16.43 -3.07
CA GLY A 95 3.58 -16.34 -2.66
C GLY A 95 4.25 -15.04 -3.09
N VAL A 96 5.58 -15.09 -3.14
CA VAL A 96 6.43 -13.93 -3.43
C VAL A 96 6.39 -13.60 -4.92
N TYR A 97 6.36 -12.31 -5.23
CA TYR A 97 6.48 -11.79 -6.59
C TYR A 97 7.59 -10.75 -6.66
N LEU A 98 8.12 -10.59 -7.86
CA LEU A 98 9.07 -9.54 -8.21
C LEU A 98 8.44 -8.67 -9.29
N SER A 99 8.56 -7.35 -9.14
CA SER A 99 8.23 -6.38 -10.17
C SER A 99 9.36 -5.36 -10.27
N VAL A 100 9.89 -5.16 -11.47
CA VAL A 100 10.89 -4.15 -11.80
C VAL A 100 10.40 -3.41 -13.02
N ASP A 101 10.20 -2.10 -12.90
CA ASP A 101 9.82 -1.24 -14.02
C ASP A 101 10.38 0.17 -13.81
N ASN A 102 9.92 1.13 -14.61
CA ASN A 102 10.33 2.52 -14.51
C ASN A 102 10.02 3.19 -13.15
N SER A 103 9.11 2.62 -12.33
CA SER A 103 8.83 3.06 -10.96
C SER A 103 9.77 2.45 -9.91
N GLY A 104 10.58 1.47 -10.33
CA GLY A 104 11.63 0.84 -9.54
C GLY A 104 11.35 -0.63 -9.24
N LEU A 105 11.92 -1.12 -8.14
CA LEU A 105 11.89 -2.54 -7.76
C LEU A 105 10.96 -2.76 -6.57
N SER A 106 10.14 -3.80 -6.64
CA SER A 106 9.24 -4.22 -5.58
C SER A 106 9.25 -5.75 -5.40
N ILE A 107 9.42 -6.17 -4.16
CA ILE A 107 9.32 -7.57 -3.73
C ILE A 107 8.17 -7.64 -2.73
N GLY A 108 7.06 -8.24 -3.14
CA GLY A 108 5.88 -8.39 -2.31
C GLY A 108 5.43 -9.83 -2.23
N ASN A 109 4.39 -10.09 -1.43
CA ASN A 109 3.84 -11.42 -1.28
C ASN A 109 2.31 -11.38 -1.34
N TYR A 110 1.73 -12.06 -2.34
CA TYR A 110 0.29 -12.11 -2.54
C TYR A 110 -0.46 -12.87 -1.44
N THR A 111 0.20 -13.84 -0.80
CA THR A 111 -0.39 -14.65 0.28
C THR A 111 -0.52 -13.83 1.56
N THR A 112 0.54 -13.12 1.95
CA THR A 112 0.55 -12.32 3.18
C THR A 112 -0.01 -10.92 2.98
N GLN A 113 -0.03 -10.42 1.73
CA GLN A 113 -0.35 -9.03 1.37
C GLN A 113 0.57 -8.02 2.07
N THR A 114 1.88 -8.29 2.02
CA THR A 114 2.92 -7.44 2.63
C THR A 114 4.08 -7.27 1.66
N THR A 115 4.84 -6.19 1.83
CA THR A 115 6.04 -5.89 1.03
C THR A 115 7.32 -6.22 1.81
N PHE A 116 8.28 -6.91 1.18
CA PHE A 116 9.61 -7.11 1.74
C PHE A 116 10.51 -5.90 1.51
N TYR A 117 10.51 -5.40 0.27
CA TYR A 117 11.29 -4.25 -0.15
C TYR A 117 10.62 -3.53 -1.31
N SER A 118 10.68 -2.20 -1.30
CA SER A 118 10.30 -1.36 -2.44
C SER A 118 11.19 -0.13 -2.50
N THR A 119 11.63 0.24 -3.71
CA THR A 119 12.40 1.47 -3.95
C THR A 119 11.56 2.75 -3.83
N PHE A 120 10.24 2.64 -3.63
CA PHE A 120 9.32 3.78 -3.64
C PHE A 120 9.75 4.92 -2.71
N TRP A 121 10.20 4.58 -1.49
CA TRP A 121 10.67 5.55 -0.50
C TRP A 121 12.07 6.08 -0.78
N GLU A 122 12.91 5.35 -1.53
CA GLU A 122 14.30 5.72 -1.79
C GLU A 122 14.45 6.61 -3.02
N LYS A 123 13.79 6.25 -4.13
CA LYS A 123 14.02 6.84 -5.45
C LYS A 123 12.94 7.84 -5.88
N GLY A 124 11.84 7.96 -5.13
CA GLY A 124 10.71 8.83 -5.47
C GLY A 124 10.06 8.45 -6.80
N ARG A 125 9.08 9.24 -7.28
CA ARG A 125 8.32 8.96 -8.53
C ARG A 125 9.04 9.38 -9.83
N HIS A 126 10.27 9.89 -9.74
CA HIS A 126 10.99 10.52 -10.85
C HIS A 126 12.48 10.11 -10.90
N SER A 127 12.79 8.83 -10.73
CA SER A 127 14.16 8.35 -10.90
C SER A 127 14.55 8.21 -12.36
N GLU A 128 15.85 8.32 -12.64
CA GLU A 128 16.42 7.98 -13.93
C GLU A 128 16.12 6.52 -14.28
N LYS A 129 15.91 6.25 -15.57
CA LYS A 129 15.63 4.92 -16.07
C LYS A 129 16.91 4.11 -16.06
N GLU A 130 16.97 3.11 -15.18
CA GLU A 130 18.05 2.13 -15.16
C GLU A 130 17.60 0.86 -15.90
N PRO A 131 18.48 0.23 -16.71
CA PRO A 131 18.19 -1.06 -17.31
C PRO A 131 17.88 -2.11 -16.24
N ILE A 132 16.86 -2.95 -16.48
CA ILE A 132 16.44 -4.01 -15.54
C ILE A 132 17.62 -4.86 -14.99
N PRO A 133 18.56 -5.35 -15.83
CA PRO A 133 19.67 -6.14 -15.32
C PRO A 133 20.54 -5.37 -14.33
N ALA A 134 20.75 -4.06 -14.56
CA ALA A 134 21.54 -3.22 -13.67
C ALA A 134 20.82 -3.02 -12.31
N VAL A 135 19.50 -2.88 -12.31
CA VAL A 135 18.70 -2.78 -11.08
C VAL A 135 18.81 -4.07 -10.26
N ILE A 136 18.72 -5.23 -10.91
CA ILE A 136 18.83 -6.54 -10.26
C ILE A 136 20.23 -6.77 -9.70
N ASP A 137 21.26 -6.54 -10.51
CA ASP A 137 22.66 -6.65 -10.07
C ASP A 137 22.95 -5.74 -8.88
N SER A 138 22.46 -4.50 -8.93
CA SER A 138 22.63 -3.51 -7.87
C SER A 138 21.93 -3.96 -6.58
N PHE A 139 20.69 -4.44 -6.68
CA PHE A 139 19.96 -4.98 -5.54
C PHE A 139 20.69 -6.16 -4.89
N ILE A 140 21.22 -7.09 -5.68
CA ILE A 140 21.95 -8.26 -5.17
C ILE A 140 23.26 -7.82 -4.50
N LYS A 141 24.06 -6.98 -5.15
CA LYS A 141 25.34 -6.47 -4.61
C LYS A 141 25.18 -5.69 -3.31
N GLN A 142 24.06 -4.97 -3.15
CA GLN A 142 23.76 -4.17 -1.95
C GLN A 142 23.00 -4.96 -0.87
N SER A 143 22.74 -6.25 -1.08
CA SER A 143 22.06 -7.07 -0.10
C SER A 143 22.95 -7.28 1.13
N PRO A 144 22.46 -7.01 2.36
CA PRO A 144 23.24 -7.25 3.58
C PRO A 144 23.45 -8.76 3.82
N GLU A 145 24.39 -9.11 4.71
CA GLU A 145 24.66 -10.50 5.08
C GLU A 145 23.42 -11.24 5.63
N THR A 146 22.52 -10.51 6.30
CA THR A 146 21.25 -11.06 6.84
C THR A 146 20.17 -11.28 5.79
N HIS A 147 20.38 -10.82 4.55
CA HIS A 147 19.33 -10.79 3.52
C HIS A 147 18.73 -12.16 3.24
N MET A 148 19.56 -13.19 3.10
CA MET A 148 19.10 -14.54 2.77
C MET A 148 18.22 -15.16 3.87
N GLU A 149 18.52 -14.86 5.13
CA GLU A 149 17.69 -15.28 6.25
C GLU A 149 16.36 -14.51 6.28
N GLU A 150 16.41 -13.19 6.09
CA GLU A 150 15.25 -12.32 6.11
C GLU A 150 14.25 -12.66 4.99
N ILE A 151 14.74 -12.84 3.76
CA ILE A 151 13.89 -13.18 2.61
C ILE A 151 13.28 -14.58 2.74
N SER A 152 14.03 -15.54 3.29
CA SER A 152 13.53 -16.89 3.58
C SER A 152 12.41 -16.85 4.63
N ARG A 153 12.58 -16.06 5.69
CA ARG A 153 11.55 -15.84 6.71
C ARG A 153 10.31 -15.14 6.14
N PHE A 154 10.51 -14.14 5.27
CA PHE A 154 9.43 -13.45 4.58
C PHE A 154 8.63 -14.38 3.67
N LYS A 155 9.31 -15.21 2.88
CA LYS A 155 8.71 -16.22 2.00
C LYS A 155 7.85 -17.22 2.78
N ALA A 156 8.33 -17.69 3.93
CA ALA A 156 7.63 -18.67 4.78
C ALA A 156 6.53 -18.05 5.67
N SER A 157 6.37 -16.73 5.67
CA SER A 157 5.43 -16.04 6.55
C SER A 157 3.98 -16.33 6.19
N LYS A 158 3.10 -16.30 7.20
CA LYS A 158 1.66 -16.46 7.04
C LYS A 158 0.97 -15.11 7.21
N ARG A 159 -0.17 -14.96 6.52
CA ARG A 159 -1.01 -13.76 6.65
C ARG A 159 -1.44 -13.58 8.11
N LYS A 160 -1.29 -12.35 8.61
CA LYS A 160 -1.71 -11.94 9.95
C LYS A 160 -3.02 -11.16 9.84
N ASN A 161 -3.75 -11.09 10.96
CA ASN A 161 -4.90 -10.21 11.15
C ASN A 161 -4.71 -9.51 12.50
N ILE A 162 -3.89 -8.47 12.51
CA ILE A 162 -3.53 -7.70 13.69
C ILE A 162 -4.70 -6.79 14.08
N LYS A 163 -5.00 -6.75 15.38
CA LYS A 163 -5.92 -5.76 15.94
C LYS A 163 -5.14 -4.48 16.21
N TYR A 164 -5.75 -3.35 15.87
CA TYR A 164 -5.19 -2.02 16.11
C TYR A 164 -6.28 -1.12 16.71
N ILE A 165 -5.83 -0.12 17.46
CA ILE A 165 -6.67 0.91 18.09
C ILE A 165 -6.04 2.29 17.92
N ALA A 166 -6.86 3.33 18.03
CA ALA A 166 -6.34 4.68 17.96
C ALA A 166 -5.40 4.94 19.15
N GLY A 167 -4.28 5.62 18.88
CA GLY A 167 -3.16 5.79 19.81
C GLY A 167 -2.03 4.79 19.62
N ASP A 168 -2.21 3.76 18.79
CA ASP A 168 -1.16 2.79 18.47
C ASP A 168 -0.03 3.44 17.67
N TYR A 169 1.21 3.13 18.08
CA TYR A 169 2.43 3.47 17.37
C TYR A 169 2.80 2.30 16.49
N PHE A 170 3.07 2.61 15.23
CA PHE A 170 3.47 1.65 14.24
C PHE A 170 4.79 2.05 13.57
N ARG A 171 5.47 1.05 13.03
CA ARG A 171 6.73 1.22 12.29
C ARG A 171 6.66 0.48 10.97
N PHE A 172 7.42 0.97 10.00
CA PHE A 172 7.46 0.42 8.65
C PHE A 172 8.85 0.57 8.06
N LYS A 173 9.24 -0.35 7.15
CA LYS A 173 10.53 -0.25 6.46
C LYS A 173 10.48 0.89 5.45
N LEU A 174 11.41 1.84 5.56
CA LEU A 174 11.66 2.85 4.51
C LEU A 174 12.57 2.27 3.43
N ASN A 175 13.57 1.51 3.87
CA ASN A 175 14.50 0.81 3.01
C ASN A 175 14.97 -0.47 3.72
N ARG A 176 16.06 -1.08 3.22
CA ARG A 176 16.62 -2.31 3.81
C ARG A 176 17.08 -2.16 5.25
N ALA A 177 17.56 -0.98 5.64
CA ALA A 177 18.23 -0.75 6.91
C ALA A 177 17.49 0.23 7.84
N GLU A 178 16.61 1.07 7.31
CA GLU A 178 15.96 2.15 8.04
C GLU A 178 14.45 1.95 8.14
N TYR A 179 13.92 2.33 9.29
CA TYR A 179 12.51 2.31 9.63
C TYR A 179 11.97 3.73 9.78
N GLY A 180 10.74 3.91 9.32
CA GLY A 180 9.89 5.06 9.60
C GLY A 180 8.87 4.71 10.69
N PHE A 181 8.32 5.74 11.30
CA PHE A 181 7.39 5.59 12.43
C PHE A 181 6.15 6.44 12.21
N GLY A 182 5.02 5.94 12.70
CA GLY A 182 3.77 6.66 12.69
C GLY A 182 2.90 6.31 13.88
N ARG A 183 1.81 7.05 14.02
CA ARG A 183 0.79 6.88 15.04
C ARG A 183 -0.58 6.84 14.38
N LEU A 184 -1.38 5.85 14.76
CA LEU A 184 -2.77 5.78 14.34
C LEU A 184 -3.58 6.80 15.15
N LEU A 185 -4.15 7.79 14.47
CA LEU A 185 -4.97 8.82 15.13
C LEU A 185 -6.43 8.39 15.25
N LEU A 186 -7.00 7.81 14.18
CA LEU A 186 -8.43 7.55 14.13
C LEU A 186 -8.82 6.50 13.09
N ASP A 187 -9.83 5.69 13.41
CA ASP A 187 -10.55 4.84 12.45
C ASP A 187 -11.81 5.57 11.94
N VAL A 188 -11.80 5.92 10.66
CA VAL A 188 -12.90 6.68 10.03
C VAL A 188 -14.17 5.84 9.92
N ASN A 189 -14.08 4.50 9.83
CA ASN A 189 -15.27 3.65 9.78
C ASN A 189 -16.05 3.69 11.10
N LYS A 190 -15.35 3.83 12.24
CA LYS A 190 -16.02 4.01 13.53
C LYS A 190 -16.83 5.31 13.54
N LEU A 191 -16.29 6.40 12.99
CA LEU A 191 -17.02 7.66 12.89
C LEU A 191 -18.25 7.56 12.00
N ARG A 192 -18.12 6.92 10.83
CA ARG A 192 -19.23 6.68 9.89
C ARG A 192 -20.36 5.90 10.55
N LYS A 193 -20.03 4.78 11.22
CA LYS A 193 -21.01 3.92 11.89
C LYS A 193 -21.73 4.64 13.04
N LYS A 194 -21.06 5.58 13.71
CA LYS A 194 -21.63 6.39 14.79
C LYS A 194 -22.39 7.62 14.29
N GLY A 195 -22.43 7.88 12.97
CA GLY A 195 -23.11 9.05 12.40
C GLY A 195 -22.47 10.38 12.80
N LEU A 196 -21.18 10.37 13.14
CA LEU A 196 -20.46 11.54 13.68
C LEU A 196 -19.97 12.50 12.59
N LEU A 197 -20.08 12.12 11.32
CA LEU A 197 -19.66 12.93 10.18
C LEU A 197 -20.86 13.65 9.56
N PRO A 198 -20.76 14.96 9.26
CA PRO A 198 -21.79 15.67 8.52
C PRO A 198 -22.12 15.02 7.16
N HIS A 199 -23.32 15.29 6.66
CA HIS A 199 -23.71 14.87 5.32
C HIS A 199 -22.76 15.49 4.27
N GLY A 200 -22.28 14.69 3.32
CA GLY A 200 -21.35 15.14 2.28
C GLY A 200 -19.91 15.40 2.73
N HIS A 201 -19.56 15.07 3.99
CA HIS A 201 -18.20 15.26 4.50
C HIS A 201 -17.16 14.45 3.70
N GLY A 202 -16.00 15.02 3.37
CA GLY A 202 -14.97 14.36 2.56
C GLY A 202 -14.51 13.00 3.11
N LEU A 203 -14.36 12.89 4.43
CA LEU A 203 -14.04 11.62 5.09
C LEU A 203 -15.11 10.53 4.89
N SER A 204 -16.36 10.87 4.57
CA SER A 204 -17.41 9.89 4.25
C SER A 204 -17.27 9.34 2.82
N LEU A 205 -16.52 10.02 1.95
CA LEU A 205 -16.34 9.66 0.55
C LEU A 205 -15.13 8.73 0.30
N LEU A 206 -14.25 8.56 1.30
CA LEU A 206 -13.08 7.70 1.18
C LEU A 206 -13.47 6.23 0.97
N MET A 207 -12.89 5.58 -0.04
CA MET A 207 -13.16 4.17 -0.32
C MET A 207 -12.49 3.23 0.69
N GLY A 208 -13.09 2.04 0.87
CA GLY A 208 -12.54 1.00 1.74
C GLY A 208 -12.60 1.35 3.22
N PRO A 209 -11.69 0.77 4.03
CA PRO A 209 -11.53 1.09 5.45
C PRO A 209 -10.38 2.09 5.73
N PRO A 210 -10.64 3.40 5.70
CA PRO A 210 -9.61 4.42 5.90
C PRO A 210 -9.30 4.66 7.37
N LEU A 211 -8.01 4.86 7.63
CA LEU A 211 -7.43 5.25 8.90
C LEU A 211 -6.75 6.61 8.74
N ILE A 212 -6.91 7.48 9.74
CA ILE A 212 -6.13 8.71 9.85
C ILE A 212 -4.88 8.42 10.65
N VAL A 213 -3.73 8.72 10.07
CA VAL A 213 -2.42 8.50 10.69
C VAL A 213 -1.60 9.77 10.69
N GLN A 214 -0.63 9.81 11.59
CA GLN A 214 0.39 10.84 11.64
C GLN A 214 1.75 10.19 11.58
N LEU A 215 2.61 10.68 10.69
CA LEU A 215 3.97 10.17 10.57
C LEU A 215 4.95 11.07 11.33
N PHE A 216 5.94 10.46 11.96
CA PHE A 216 7.06 11.18 12.56
C PHE A 216 8.09 11.46 11.46
N SER A 217 8.61 12.69 11.39
CA SER A 217 9.75 13.04 10.54
C SER A 217 11.05 12.54 11.18
N PHE A 218 11.11 11.23 11.42
CA PHE A 218 12.18 10.54 12.12
C PHE A 218 12.39 9.16 11.50
N LYS A 219 13.66 8.81 11.29
CA LYS A 219 14.09 7.50 10.78
C LYS A 219 15.16 6.91 11.69
N SER A 220 15.17 5.58 11.80
CA SER A 220 16.12 4.86 12.65
C SER A 220 16.56 3.58 11.98
N LYS A 221 17.82 3.17 12.19
CA LYS A 221 18.27 1.82 11.86
C LYS A 221 17.78 0.78 12.86
N GLU A 222 17.60 1.21 14.10
CA GLU A 222 17.04 0.40 15.17
C GLU A 222 15.52 0.37 15.07
N LYS A 223 14.97 -0.83 15.17
CA LYS A 223 13.54 -1.10 15.07
C LYS A 223 12.78 -0.69 16.34
N ASP A 224 13.43 -0.80 17.50
CA ASP A 224 12.85 -0.64 18.83
C ASP A 224 13.19 0.75 19.39
N VAL A 225 12.46 1.76 18.92
CA VAL A 225 12.58 3.15 19.40
C VAL A 225 11.53 3.43 20.47
N ALA A 226 11.95 4.00 21.59
CA ALA A 226 11.06 4.36 22.69
C ALA A 226 10.04 5.44 22.27
N ILE A 227 8.79 5.31 22.73
CA ILE A 227 7.69 6.21 22.36
C ILE A 227 7.97 7.66 22.80
N GLU A 228 8.62 7.82 23.96
CA GLU A 228 8.99 9.12 24.52
C GLU A 228 9.99 9.88 23.65
N VAL A 229 10.77 9.16 22.83
CA VAL A 229 11.67 9.74 21.83
C VAL A 229 10.87 10.22 20.63
N LEU A 230 9.91 9.41 20.16
CA LEU A 230 9.04 9.73 19.02
C LEU A 230 8.13 10.93 19.29
N ASP A 231 7.59 11.02 20.50
CA ASP A 231 6.71 12.14 20.89
C ASP A 231 7.40 13.51 20.85
N LYS A 232 8.74 13.54 20.91
CA LYS A 232 9.56 14.75 20.78
C LYS A 232 9.96 15.06 19.34
N GLN A 233 9.71 14.16 18.40
CA GLN A 233 10.06 14.35 17.00
C GLN A 233 9.05 15.27 16.30
N PRO A 234 9.49 16.02 15.28
CA PRO A 234 8.57 16.72 14.39
C PRO A 234 7.61 15.73 13.73
N LYS A 235 6.36 16.15 13.56
CA LYS A 235 5.29 15.35 12.95
C LYS A 235 4.95 15.92 11.58
N LEU A 236 4.71 15.04 10.61
CA LEU A 236 4.11 15.42 9.35
C LEU A 236 2.61 15.67 9.55
N PRO A 237 1.96 16.47 8.68
CA PRO A 237 0.50 16.56 8.65
C PRO A 237 -0.12 15.17 8.58
N SER A 238 -1.26 15.00 9.26
CA SER A 238 -2.00 13.75 9.20
C SER A 238 -2.44 13.42 7.77
N ASP A 239 -2.47 12.13 7.49
CA ASP A 239 -2.84 11.60 6.18
C ASP A 239 -3.73 10.37 6.34
N VAL A 240 -4.31 9.92 5.22
CA VAL A 240 -5.18 8.76 5.14
C VAL A 240 -4.39 7.57 4.62
N MET A 241 -4.48 6.45 5.32
CA MET A 241 -4.05 5.15 4.79
C MET A 241 -5.17 4.12 4.91
N MET A 242 -5.12 3.07 4.11
CA MET A 242 -6.04 1.93 4.26
C MET A 242 -5.57 1.04 5.43
N ASP A 243 -6.53 0.39 6.10
CA ASP A 243 -6.23 -0.44 7.27
C ASP A 243 -5.36 -1.67 7.02
N ASN A 244 -5.30 -2.14 5.76
CA ASN A 244 -4.65 -3.37 5.37
C ASN A 244 -3.16 -3.39 5.75
N LEU A 245 -2.51 -2.21 5.76
CA LEU A 245 -1.12 -2.06 6.17
C LEU A 245 -0.92 -2.48 7.64
N LEU A 246 -1.81 -2.08 8.55
CA LEU A 246 -1.78 -2.53 9.95
C LEU A 246 -2.36 -3.94 10.09
N LEU A 247 -3.51 -4.20 9.47
CA LEU A 247 -4.24 -5.45 9.59
C LEU A 247 -3.40 -6.66 9.19
N TYR A 248 -2.65 -6.59 8.08
CA TYR A 248 -1.79 -7.67 7.64
C TYR A 248 -0.39 -7.64 8.26
N GLY A 249 -0.12 -6.63 9.09
CA GLY A 249 1.15 -6.48 9.82
C GLY A 249 2.32 -6.05 8.95
N GLU A 250 2.05 -5.37 7.83
CA GLU A 250 3.09 -4.67 7.06
C GLU A 250 3.64 -3.50 7.87
N TYR A 251 2.74 -2.75 8.52
CA TYR A 251 3.07 -1.74 9.50
C TYR A 251 2.89 -2.36 10.87
N GLU A 252 4.01 -2.60 11.56
CA GLU A 252 4.01 -3.31 12.82
C GLU A 252 3.65 -2.37 13.96
N VAL A 253 2.56 -2.65 14.66
CA VAL A 253 2.23 -1.99 15.93
C VAL A 253 3.18 -2.48 17.00
N PHE A 254 3.83 -1.56 17.72
CA PHE A 254 4.83 -1.87 18.75
C PHE A 254 4.62 -1.12 20.07
N GLY A 255 3.67 -0.19 20.12
CA GLY A 255 3.45 0.65 21.28
C GLY A 255 2.07 1.29 21.27
N HIS A 256 1.62 1.80 22.41
CA HIS A 256 0.33 2.45 22.54
C HIS A 256 0.41 3.59 23.55
N ARG A 257 -0.20 4.73 23.19
CA ARG A 257 -0.51 5.82 24.13
C ARG A 257 -1.85 6.41 23.77
N ALA A 258 -2.70 6.66 24.76
CA ALA A 258 -3.96 7.37 24.56
C ALA A 258 -3.71 8.74 23.90
N ILE A 259 -4.59 9.11 22.97
CA ILE A 259 -4.52 10.39 22.27
C ILE A 259 -5.24 11.44 23.11
N ARG A 260 -4.58 12.59 23.30
CA ARG A 260 -5.20 13.77 23.92
C ARG A 260 -5.87 14.61 22.85
N GLU A 261 -6.90 15.39 23.21
CA GLU A 261 -7.67 16.18 22.24
C GLU A 261 -6.79 17.13 21.43
N GLU A 262 -5.81 17.76 22.10
CA GLU A 262 -4.87 18.69 21.49
C GLU A 262 -3.88 18.03 20.52
N GLU A 263 -3.79 16.70 20.53
CA GLU A 263 -2.93 15.91 19.62
C GLU A 263 -3.68 15.41 18.40
N LEU A 264 -5.02 15.54 18.36
CA LEU A 264 -5.81 15.16 17.20
C LEU A 264 -5.52 16.11 16.04
N ASP A 265 -5.16 15.51 14.91
CA ASP A 265 -4.95 16.20 13.65
C ASP A 265 -5.76 15.50 12.57
N PHE A 266 -6.20 16.27 11.58
CA PHE A 266 -7.02 15.75 10.49
C PHE A 266 -6.57 16.31 9.14
N PRO A 267 -6.58 15.48 8.08
CA PRO A 267 -6.20 15.94 6.76
C PRO A 267 -7.18 17.01 6.27
N ILE A 268 -6.63 18.04 5.63
CA ILE A 268 -7.42 19.06 4.94
C ILE A 268 -7.85 18.48 3.59
N SER A 269 -9.16 18.48 3.32
CA SER A 269 -9.73 18.07 2.04
C SER A 269 -10.36 19.26 1.34
N TYR A 270 -10.00 19.48 0.08
CA TYR A 270 -10.65 20.47 -0.78
C TYR A 270 -11.04 19.81 -2.09
N GLY A 271 -12.27 20.03 -2.53
CA GLY A 271 -12.77 19.45 -3.78
C GLY A 271 -14.05 20.09 -4.24
N ARG A 272 -14.58 19.61 -5.37
CA ARG A 272 -15.94 19.92 -5.80
C ARG A 272 -16.89 18.86 -5.28
N ALA A 273 -18.11 19.27 -4.94
CA ALA A 273 -19.20 18.35 -4.72
C ALA A 273 -19.41 17.46 -5.96
N ILE A 274 -19.94 16.25 -5.73
CA ILE A 274 -20.13 15.24 -6.79
C ILE A 274 -21.05 15.77 -7.90
N ASP A 275 -22.03 16.61 -7.54
CA ASP A 275 -22.95 17.30 -8.46
C ASP A 275 -22.30 18.49 -9.20
N GLN A 276 -21.04 18.80 -8.91
CA GLN A 276 -20.22 19.88 -9.48
C GLN A 276 -20.76 21.29 -9.24
N THR A 277 -21.78 21.47 -8.40
CA THR A 277 -22.42 22.78 -8.17
C THR A 277 -21.65 23.65 -7.18
N SER A 278 -20.90 23.01 -6.28
CA SER A 278 -20.27 23.66 -5.14
C SER A 278 -18.85 23.15 -4.90
N ASN A 279 -18.02 23.99 -4.28
CA ASN A 279 -16.73 23.60 -3.74
C ASN A 279 -16.92 23.26 -2.25
N ILE A 280 -16.26 22.20 -1.79
CA ILE A 280 -16.28 21.71 -0.43
C ILE A 280 -14.87 21.82 0.14
N LEU A 281 -14.75 22.45 1.30
CA LEU A 281 -13.55 22.41 2.14
C LEU A 281 -13.91 21.67 3.43
N SER A 282 -13.20 20.60 3.74
CA SER A 282 -13.34 19.83 4.98
C SER A 282 -12.02 19.81 5.75
N LEU A 283 -12.10 20.01 7.06
CA LEU A 283 -10.99 19.83 7.99
C LEU A 283 -11.55 19.23 9.29
N GLY A 284 -11.05 18.05 9.66
CA GLY A 284 -11.58 17.30 10.79
C GLY A 284 -13.02 16.85 10.61
N SER A 285 -13.90 17.27 11.52
CA SER A 285 -15.34 16.99 11.47
C SER A 285 -16.15 18.13 10.82
N VAL A 286 -15.49 19.22 10.45
CA VAL A 286 -16.14 20.42 9.91
C VAL A 286 -15.99 20.42 8.40
N SER A 287 -17.10 20.63 7.71
CA SER A 287 -17.13 20.83 6.26
C SER A 287 -17.93 22.09 5.95
N GLU A 288 -17.41 22.92 5.06
CA GLU A 288 -18.09 24.09 4.52
C GLU A 288 -18.26 23.96 3.01
N VAL A 289 -19.42 24.39 2.52
CA VAL A 289 -19.83 24.31 1.12
C VAL A 289 -19.95 25.74 0.58
N PHE A 290 -19.33 26.01 -0.56
CA PHE A 290 -19.30 27.33 -1.19
C PHE A 290 -19.69 27.25 -2.65
N ASN A 291 -20.36 28.28 -3.16
CA ASN A 291 -20.83 28.29 -4.54
C ASN A 291 -19.72 28.74 -5.51
N SER A 292 -19.69 28.17 -6.71
CA SER A 292 -18.65 28.43 -7.71
C SER A 292 -18.66 29.86 -8.28
N SER A 293 -19.78 30.58 -8.11
CA SER A 293 -20.00 31.94 -8.62
C SER A 293 -19.39 33.06 -7.75
N SER A 294 -18.96 32.77 -6.53
CA SER A 294 -18.17 33.71 -5.72
C SER A 294 -16.68 33.58 -6.08
N LYS A 295 -16.20 34.41 -7.02
CA LYS A 295 -14.77 34.71 -7.16
C LYS A 295 -14.31 35.38 -5.87
N THR A 296 -13.91 34.60 -4.88
CA THR A 296 -13.36 35.14 -3.64
C THR A 296 -11.87 34.84 -3.59
N THR A 297 -11.11 35.91 -3.75
CA THR A 297 -9.67 36.04 -3.52
C THR A 297 -9.25 35.30 -2.25
N PHE A 298 -8.65 34.12 -2.38
CA PHE A 298 -8.04 33.36 -1.27
C PHE A 298 -6.67 33.95 -0.86
N ALA A 299 -6.58 35.28 -0.78
CA ALA A 299 -5.34 35.98 -0.48
C ALA A 299 -5.60 37.30 0.26
N THR A 300 -6.19 37.26 1.45
CA THR A 300 -6.00 38.34 2.44
C THR A 300 -6.15 37.80 3.86
N LYS A 301 -5.24 38.23 4.73
CA LYS A 301 -4.96 37.80 6.12
C LYS A 301 -6.16 37.74 7.11
N GLY A 302 -7.39 38.06 6.70
CA GLY A 302 -8.57 38.10 7.56
C GLY A 302 -9.41 36.81 7.59
N THR A 303 -9.54 36.11 6.46
CA THR A 303 -10.48 34.97 6.34
C THR A 303 -9.92 33.67 6.92
N ILE A 304 -8.59 33.50 6.86
CA ILE A 304 -7.92 32.38 7.55
C ILE A 304 -8.13 32.49 9.06
N ASN A 305 -8.14 33.70 9.64
CA ASN A 305 -8.43 33.89 11.06
C ASN A 305 -9.91 33.64 11.42
N LEU A 306 -10.85 33.88 10.50
CA LEU A 306 -12.27 33.56 10.68
C LEU A 306 -12.56 32.06 10.52
N MET A 307 -11.89 31.37 9.60
CA MET A 307 -11.88 29.91 9.58
C MET A 307 -11.21 29.39 10.83
N TYR A 308 -9.99 29.81 11.19
CA TYR A 308 -9.32 29.37 12.42
C TYR A 308 -10.15 29.64 13.68
N SER A 309 -10.88 30.75 13.77
CA SER A 309 -11.76 31.04 14.91
C SER A 309 -13.04 30.22 14.90
N SER A 310 -13.66 30.00 13.73
CA SER A 310 -14.86 29.16 13.58
C SER A 310 -14.55 27.67 13.75
N PHE A 311 -13.37 27.23 13.28
CA PHE A 311 -12.81 25.91 13.49
C PHE A 311 -12.38 25.73 14.96
N LYS A 312 -11.72 26.71 15.60
CA LYS A 312 -11.47 26.68 17.06
C LYS A 312 -12.79 26.59 17.83
N CYS A 313 -13.79 27.41 17.50
CA CYS A 313 -15.06 27.49 18.21
C CYS A 313 -15.90 26.20 18.06
N LYS A 314 -15.88 25.56 16.87
CA LYS A 314 -16.54 24.27 16.62
C LYS A 314 -15.74 23.05 17.09
N LEU A 315 -14.41 23.13 17.19
CA LEU A 315 -13.61 22.11 17.86
C LEU A 315 -13.82 22.13 19.39
N THR A 316 -14.14 23.31 19.96
CA THR A 316 -14.34 23.48 21.42
C THR A 316 -15.72 23.09 21.97
N THR A 317 -16.67 22.62 21.16
CA THR A 317 -17.98 22.12 21.66
C THR A 317 -18.57 21.04 20.74
N PRO A 318 -19.33 20.05 21.22
CA PRO A 318 -19.04 18.98 22.19
C PRO A 318 -18.53 17.69 21.50
N PHE A 319 -17.93 17.79 20.30
CA PHE A 319 -17.52 16.59 19.55
C PHE A 319 -16.19 15.98 20.01
N SER A 320 -15.27 16.75 20.59
CA SER A 320 -13.98 16.26 21.09
C SER A 320 -14.17 15.14 22.12
N ASP A 321 -15.07 15.34 23.09
CA ASP A 321 -15.48 14.34 24.08
C ASP A 321 -16.13 13.10 23.46
N SER A 322 -16.95 13.26 22.41
CA SER A 322 -17.66 12.15 21.76
C SER A 322 -16.75 11.30 20.86
N VAL A 323 -15.76 11.95 20.23
CA VAL A 323 -14.74 11.31 19.39
C VAL A 323 -13.74 10.60 20.30
N LEU A 324 -13.29 11.21 21.40
CA LEU A 324 -12.46 10.54 22.41
C LEU A 324 -13.13 9.32 23.04
N LYS A 325 -14.43 9.37 23.35
CA LYS A 325 -15.20 8.19 23.80
C LYS A 325 -15.34 7.10 22.72
N SER A 326 -14.91 7.37 21.49
CA SER A 326 -15.00 6.46 20.35
C SER A 326 -13.67 5.90 19.83
N VAL A 327 -12.57 6.55 20.20
CA VAL A 327 -11.16 6.19 19.98
C VAL A 327 -10.80 5.03 20.90
#